data_AF-A0A6P8E7B6-F1
#
_entry.id   AF-A0A6P8E7B6-F1
#
_cell.length_a   1.000
_cell.length_b   1.000
_cell.length_c   1.000
_cell.angle_alpha   90.00
_cell.angle_beta   90.00
_cell.angle_gamma   90.00
#
_symmetry.space_group_name_H-M   'P 1'
#
loop_
_entity.id
_entity.type
_entity.pdbx_description
1 polymer ?
#
loop_
_entity_poly.entity_id
_entity_poly.type
_entity_poly.pdbx_seq_one_letter_code
_entity_poly.pdbx_strand_id
1 'polypeptide(L)'
;MGNSDPVHRVLCIGTADTKLEELRLLSDSVKSSLSNFSAASRFKVEVSIVDVSAGPVEIEGVEGFPFVSRKELLSCYFELLDRSPSPLPSDRGEAVAVMSKALECFLKRSLSDCVLVGAIGIGGSGGTSLISTAFKVLQLGLPKLIVSTVASGQTEPYIGSSDLVLFPSVVDVCGINSVSRVVLSNAGAAFAGMVVGRLHKCRESAEATTKPTVGITMFGVTTPCVNAVKERLTKEGFETLVFHATGVGGKAMESLVREGFIQGVLDLTTTEVADYIVGGVMACEGSRFDAMIEKGVPLVLSVGALDMVNFGAKETIRSTFQHRKIHVHNKQVSLMRTTVDENKKFAEFIANKLNKSSSKVRVCLPENGISALDAPEKPFYDPEATATLIRELKNRIKITDDQQIKVLPLHINDPEFANSIVDSFLEISKDLKDSTLRVAKSGSDHDINEKYETCTVPSSSWSSIYSPSDFPDARPETLKRTREILQQLQEQIKRRIPIIGAGAGTGISAKFEEAGGVDLIVLYNSGRFRMAGRGSLAGLLPYADANAVVLEMANEVLPVVESVPVLAGVCGTDPFRRMDYFLKQVESIGFCGVQNFPTMGLFDGNFRQNLEETGMGYGSAC
;
A
#
# COMPACT_ATOMS: atom_id res chain seq x y z
N MET A 1 22.93 -34.32 19.07
CA MET A 1 23.64 -33.08 18.68
C MET A 1 22.63 -31.95 18.82
N GLY A 2 22.92 -30.95 19.64
CA GLY A 2 21.93 -29.97 20.11
C GLY A 2 21.37 -29.12 18.98
N ASN A 3 20.04 -29.06 18.87
CA ASN A 3 19.34 -28.05 18.08
C ASN A 3 19.57 -26.69 18.74
N SER A 4 20.64 -25.98 18.38
CA SER A 4 20.74 -24.54 18.64
C SER A 4 19.73 -23.83 17.73
N ASP A 5 18.85 -23.02 18.31
CA ASP A 5 17.92 -22.17 17.54
C ASP A 5 18.72 -21.32 16.53
N PRO A 6 18.25 -21.17 15.28
CA PRO A 6 18.96 -20.38 14.27
C PRO A 6 19.08 -18.93 14.74
N VAL A 7 20.31 -18.40 14.74
CA VAL A 7 20.57 -17.00 15.03
C VAL A 7 20.08 -16.18 13.84
N HIS A 8 19.04 -15.39 14.03
CA HIS A 8 18.53 -14.48 13.00
C HIS A 8 19.48 -13.29 12.85
N ARG A 9 19.51 -12.67 11.67
CA ARG A 9 20.40 -11.55 11.36
C ARG A 9 19.65 -10.38 10.75
N VAL A 10 19.97 -9.17 11.19
CA VAL A 10 19.59 -7.92 10.50
C VAL A 10 20.83 -7.20 10.02
N LEU A 11 20.70 -6.48 8.91
CA LEU A 11 21.79 -5.72 8.30
C LEU A 11 21.55 -4.23 8.44
N CYS A 12 22.54 -3.50 8.95
CA CYS A 12 22.59 -2.04 8.97
C CYS A 12 23.57 -1.57 7.90
N ILE A 13 23.09 -0.86 6.88
CA ILE A 13 23.81 -0.68 5.60
C ILE A 13 24.05 0.81 5.34
N GLY A 14 25.28 1.19 5.00
CA GLY A 14 25.61 2.58 4.68
C GLY A 14 27.00 2.74 4.10
N THR A 15 27.28 3.93 3.56
CA THR A 15 28.61 4.31 3.07
C THR A 15 29.46 4.74 4.26
N ALA A 16 30.18 3.80 4.88
CA ALA A 16 30.94 4.04 6.10
C ALA A 16 32.05 5.09 5.92
N ASP A 17 32.63 5.22 4.72
CA ASP A 17 33.63 6.23 4.36
C ASP A 17 33.19 7.68 4.67
N THR A 18 31.89 7.93 4.67
CA THR A 18 31.30 9.27 4.80
C THR A 18 30.27 9.37 5.93
N LYS A 19 29.77 8.24 6.45
CA LYS A 19 28.64 8.18 7.40
C LYS A 19 28.85 7.15 8.51
N LEU A 20 30.10 6.88 8.88
CA LEU A 20 30.41 5.84 9.88
C LEU A 20 29.74 6.10 11.23
N GLU A 21 29.78 7.35 11.72
CA GLU A 21 29.23 7.71 13.02
C GLU A 21 27.70 7.55 13.06
N GLU A 22 27.02 7.97 12.00
CA GLU A 22 25.57 7.87 11.83
C GLU A 22 25.12 6.42 11.66
N LEU A 23 25.87 5.64 10.86
CA LEU A 23 25.61 4.22 10.67
C LEU A 23 25.81 3.44 11.99
N ARG A 24 26.84 3.79 12.77
CA ARG A 24 27.07 3.20 14.09
C ARG A 24 25.93 3.54 15.05
N LEU A 25 25.51 4.81 15.14
CA LEU A 25 24.41 5.21 16.01
C LEU A 25 23.10 4.50 15.64
N LEU A 26 22.80 4.39 14.35
CA LEU A 26 21.64 3.65 13.86
C LEU A 26 21.70 2.18 14.28
N SER A 27 22.86 1.56 14.11
CA SER A 27 23.10 0.14 14.46
C SER A 27 22.99 -0.11 15.95
N ASP A 28 23.52 0.78 16.78
CA ASP A 28 23.39 0.76 18.25
C ASP A 28 21.92 0.86 18.66
N SER A 29 21.17 1.78 18.04
CA SER A 29 19.74 1.94 18.32
C SER A 29 18.93 0.70 17.95
N VAL A 30 19.23 0.08 16.80
CA VAL A 30 18.60 -1.18 16.36
C VAL A 30 18.92 -2.30 17.34
N LYS A 31 20.20 -2.49 17.70
CA LYS A 31 20.65 -3.54 18.64
C LYS A 31 20.01 -3.40 20.02
N SER A 32 19.97 -2.18 20.56
CA SER A 32 19.32 -1.89 21.84
C SER A 32 17.82 -2.14 21.78
N SER A 33 17.14 -1.64 20.74
CA SER A 33 15.69 -1.78 20.58
C SER A 33 15.27 -3.24 20.37
N LEU A 34 16.02 -4.01 19.56
CA LEU A 34 15.79 -5.44 19.39
C LEU A 34 15.91 -6.18 20.72
N SER A 35 16.94 -5.88 21.51
CA SER A 35 17.14 -6.50 22.83
C SER A 35 15.99 -6.18 23.79
N ASN A 36 15.51 -4.92 23.79
CA ASN A 36 14.40 -4.48 24.64
C ASN A 36 13.07 -5.12 24.22
N PHE A 37 12.76 -5.16 22.92
CA PHE A 37 11.51 -5.71 22.42
C PHE A 37 11.48 -7.23 22.44
N SER A 38 12.64 -7.89 22.43
CA SER A 38 12.77 -9.35 22.50
C SER A 38 13.08 -9.89 23.89
N ALA A 39 13.02 -9.07 24.96
CA ALA A 39 13.45 -9.47 26.31
C ALA A 39 12.78 -10.74 26.88
N ALA A 40 11.56 -11.07 26.44
CA ALA A 40 10.84 -12.29 26.82
C ALA A 40 10.91 -13.42 25.76
N SER A 41 11.72 -13.25 24.72
CA SER A 41 11.74 -14.10 23.53
C SER A 41 12.81 -15.19 23.58
N ARG A 42 12.58 -16.30 22.88
CA ARG A 42 13.55 -17.40 22.74
C ARG A 42 14.50 -17.27 21.54
N PHE A 43 14.28 -16.29 20.66
CA PHE A 43 15.12 -16.09 19.48
C PHE A 43 16.13 -14.96 19.70
N LYS A 44 17.32 -15.11 19.11
CA LYS A 44 18.37 -14.09 19.12
C LYS A 44 18.49 -13.47 17.74
N VAL A 45 18.55 -12.13 17.70
CA VAL A 45 18.78 -11.36 16.47
C VAL A 45 20.15 -10.69 16.56
N GLU A 46 21.05 -11.07 15.67
CA GLU A 46 22.35 -10.43 15.50
C GLU A 46 22.23 -9.21 14.58
N VAL A 47 22.90 -8.12 14.92
CA VAL A 47 22.99 -6.91 14.10
C VAL A 47 24.37 -6.87 13.46
N SER A 48 24.43 -6.84 12.12
CA SER A 48 25.69 -6.65 11.39
C SER A 48 25.68 -5.35 10.62
N ILE A 49 26.84 -4.70 10.57
CA ILE A 49 27.06 -3.52 9.75
C ILE A 49 27.59 -3.95 8.38
N VAL A 50 27.08 -3.35 7.31
CA VAL A 50 27.52 -3.60 5.94
C VAL A 50 27.97 -2.28 5.32
N ASP A 51 29.23 -2.23 4.93
CA ASP A 51 29.82 -1.07 4.28
C ASP A 51 29.68 -1.14 2.76
N VAL A 52 29.01 -0.14 2.19
CA VAL A 52 28.79 0.03 0.75
C VAL A 52 29.53 1.26 0.20
N SER A 53 30.64 1.63 0.83
CA SER A 53 31.49 2.75 0.42
C SER A 53 32.02 2.59 -1.00
N ALA A 54 31.74 3.58 -1.83
CA ALA A 54 32.28 3.69 -3.19
C ALA A 54 33.48 4.65 -3.27
N GLY A 55 33.84 5.32 -2.18
CA GLY A 55 34.99 6.22 -2.10
C GLY A 55 36.34 5.49 -1.98
N PRO A 56 37.45 6.24 -1.94
CA PRO A 56 38.80 5.67 -1.82
C PRO A 56 39.13 5.19 -0.40
N VAL A 57 38.39 5.65 0.60
CA VAL A 57 38.62 5.30 2.01
C VAL A 57 38.02 3.92 2.28
N GLU A 58 38.83 3.03 2.84
CA GLU A 58 38.39 1.69 3.23
C GLU A 58 38.25 1.59 4.75
N ILE A 59 37.15 1.00 5.20
CA ILE A 59 36.89 0.71 6.60
C ILE A 59 37.01 -0.80 6.79
N GLU A 60 37.88 -1.24 7.70
CA GLU A 60 38.15 -2.67 7.94
C GLU A 60 37.21 -3.29 8.98
N GLY A 61 36.60 -2.48 9.84
CA GLY A 61 35.69 -2.96 10.88
C GLY A 61 35.10 -1.85 11.73
N VAL A 62 34.07 -2.21 12.50
CA VAL A 62 33.44 -1.35 13.50
C VAL A 62 33.38 -2.13 14.81
N GLU A 63 34.00 -1.59 15.85
CA GLU A 63 34.04 -2.25 17.15
C GLU A 63 32.62 -2.53 17.70
N GLY A 64 32.39 -3.75 18.19
CA GLY A 64 31.12 -4.15 18.80
C GLY A 64 30.07 -4.70 17.84
N PHE A 65 30.37 -4.79 16.53
CA PHE A 65 29.49 -5.32 15.50
C PHE A 65 30.22 -6.27 14.54
N PRO A 66 29.62 -7.40 14.14
CA PRO A 66 30.01 -8.09 12.92
C PRO A 66 29.94 -7.12 11.73
N PHE A 67 30.96 -7.12 10.89
CA PHE A 67 31.14 -6.14 9.84
C PHE A 67 31.39 -6.81 8.49
N VAL A 68 30.60 -6.45 7.48
CA VAL A 68 30.78 -6.88 6.09
C VAL A 68 31.42 -5.73 5.34
N SER A 69 32.66 -5.94 4.90
CA SER A 69 33.42 -4.90 4.21
C SER A 69 33.01 -4.76 2.74
N ARG A 70 33.29 -3.61 2.14
CA ARG A 70 33.12 -3.43 0.69
C ARG A 70 33.87 -4.47 -0.16
N LYS A 71 35.01 -4.99 0.32
CA LYS A 71 35.81 -6.02 -0.37
C LYS A 71 35.05 -7.34 -0.45
N GLU A 72 34.37 -7.70 0.63
CA GLU A 72 33.54 -8.91 0.71
C GLU A 72 32.30 -8.82 -0.20
N LEU A 73 31.66 -7.65 -0.27
CA LEU A 73 30.56 -7.43 -1.22
C LEU A 73 31.03 -7.59 -2.67
N LEU A 74 32.16 -6.97 -3.00
CA LEU A 74 32.74 -7.04 -4.35
C LEU A 74 33.20 -8.46 -4.69
N SER A 75 33.83 -9.19 -3.77
CA SER A 75 34.23 -10.58 -4.03
C SER A 75 33.01 -11.45 -4.35
N CYS A 76 31.92 -11.32 -3.57
CA CYS A 76 30.68 -12.05 -3.85
C CYS A 76 30.11 -11.73 -5.25
N TYR A 77 30.23 -10.48 -5.70
CA TYR A 77 29.76 -10.06 -7.02
C TYR A 77 30.62 -10.59 -8.16
N PHE A 78 31.95 -10.50 -8.02
CA PHE A 78 32.89 -10.93 -9.04
C PHE A 78 32.98 -12.46 -9.16
N GLU A 79 32.81 -13.19 -8.05
CA GLU A 79 32.63 -14.64 -8.04
C GLU A 79 31.43 -15.06 -8.89
N LEU A 80 30.30 -14.37 -8.76
CA LEU A 80 29.09 -14.66 -9.55
C LEU A 80 29.26 -14.35 -11.04
N LEU A 81 30.12 -13.38 -11.39
CA LEU A 81 30.42 -13.04 -12.77
C LEU A 81 31.52 -13.91 -13.40
N ASP A 82 32.11 -14.84 -12.65
CA ASP A 82 33.29 -15.62 -13.03
C ASP A 82 34.44 -14.71 -13.53
N ARG A 83 34.67 -13.61 -12.79
CA ARG A 83 35.68 -12.60 -13.10
C ARG A 83 36.57 -12.34 -11.89
N SER A 84 37.81 -11.97 -12.15
CA SER A 84 38.71 -11.48 -11.10
C SER A 84 38.20 -10.14 -10.55
N PRO A 85 38.35 -9.87 -9.23
CA PRO A 85 37.98 -8.58 -8.65
C PRO A 85 38.68 -7.43 -9.36
N SER A 86 37.91 -6.47 -9.88
CA SER A 86 38.44 -5.23 -10.47
C SER A 86 38.25 -4.06 -9.51
N PRO A 87 39.12 -3.04 -9.56
CA PRO A 87 38.89 -1.80 -8.82
C PRO A 87 37.58 -1.13 -9.27
N LEU A 88 36.97 -0.36 -8.36
CA LEU A 88 35.80 0.45 -8.69
C LEU A 88 36.17 1.52 -9.74
N PRO A 89 35.24 1.87 -10.64
CA PRO A 89 35.41 2.99 -11.56
C PRO A 89 35.76 4.30 -10.85
N SER A 90 36.46 5.19 -11.54
CA SER A 90 36.78 6.53 -11.02
C SER A 90 35.55 7.45 -10.98
N ASP A 91 34.58 7.25 -11.89
CA ASP A 91 33.31 7.95 -11.83
C ASP A 91 32.48 7.46 -10.65
N ARG A 92 32.01 8.41 -9.83
CA ARG A 92 31.27 8.09 -8.60
C ARG A 92 29.93 7.42 -8.89
N GLY A 93 29.24 7.81 -9.96
CA GLY A 93 27.96 7.24 -10.35
C GLY A 93 28.10 5.78 -10.78
N GLU A 94 29.11 5.49 -11.60
CA GLU A 94 29.45 4.13 -12.01
C GLU A 94 29.89 3.27 -10.83
N ALA A 95 30.73 3.79 -9.93
CA ALA A 95 31.15 3.07 -8.73
C ALA A 95 29.96 2.72 -7.81
N VAL A 96 29.02 3.65 -7.63
CA VAL A 96 27.78 3.43 -6.88
C VAL A 96 26.91 2.36 -7.54
N ALA A 97 26.82 2.34 -8.88
CA ALA A 97 26.07 1.33 -9.61
C ALA A 97 26.66 -0.08 -9.44
N VAL A 98 27.99 -0.22 -9.53
CA VAL A 98 28.68 -1.49 -9.27
C VAL A 98 28.45 -1.94 -7.84
N MET A 99 28.59 -1.05 -6.85
CA MET A 99 28.39 -1.38 -5.45
C MET A 99 26.94 -1.77 -5.14
N SER A 100 25.97 -1.10 -5.78
CA SER A 100 24.55 -1.48 -5.68
C SER A 100 24.30 -2.89 -6.18
N LYS A 101 24.91 -3.28 -7.31
CA LYS A 101 24.84 -4.66 -7.84
C LYS A 101 25.55 -5.67 -6.96
N ALA A 102 26.67 -5.29 -6.36
CA ALA A 102 27.37 -6.13 -5.40
C ALA A 102 26.53 -6.39 -4.14
N LEU A 103 25.91 -5.34 -3.59
CA LEU A 103 24.98 -5.46 -2.47
C LEU A 103 23.77 -6.33 -2.84
N GLU A 104 23.21 -6.16 -4.05
CA GLU A 104 22.10 -6.98 -4.56
C GLU A 104 22.46 -8.48 -4.55
N CYS A 105 23.66 -8.82 -5.03
CA CYS A 105 24.18 -10.19 -5.04
C CYS A 105 24.34 -10.75 -3.63
N PHE A 106 24.94 -9.95 -2.73
CA PHE A 106 25.13 -10.33 -1.34
C PHE A 106 23.80 -10.57 -0.61
N LEU A 107 22.78 -9.72 -0.82
CA LEU A 107 21.46 -9.89 -0.23
C LEU A 107 20.76 -11.15 -0.74
N LYS A 108 20.85 -11.46 -2.05
CA LYS A 108 20.30 -12.71 -2.62
C LYS A 108 20.90 -13.95 -1.97
N ARG A 109 22.22 -13.98 -1.77
CA ARG A 109 22.91 -15.06 -1.07
C ARG A 109 22.54 -15.13 0.41
N SER A 110 22.43 -13.98 1.08
CA SER A 110 22.03 -13.93 2.49
C SER A 110 20.57 -14.39 2.71
N LEU A 111 19.70 -14.22 1.72
CA LEU A 111 18.32 -14.71 1.75
C LEU A 111 18.24 -16.23 1.61
N SER A 112 19.09 -16.86 0.77
CA SER A 112 19.08 -18.32 0.61
C SER A 112 19.43 -19.05 1.88
N ASP A 113 20.26 -18.44 2.73
CA ASP A 113 20.66 -19.00 4.02
C ASP A 113 19.55 -18.91 5.08
N CYS A 114 18.40 -18.29 4.77
CA CYS A 114 17.19 -18.17 5.61
C CYS A 114 17.41 -17.51 7.00
N VAL A 115 18.55 -16.84 7.17
CA VAL A 115 18.95 -16.18 8.42
C VAL A 115 18.59 -14.68 8.43
N LEU A 116 18.51 -14.06 7.25
CA LEU A 116 18.20 -12.63 7.11
C LEU A 116 16.74 -12.34 7.44
N VAL A 117 16.50 -11.51 8.46
CA VAL A 117 15.15 -11.16 8.95
C VAL A 117 14.79 -9.68 8.77
N GLY A 118 15.69 -8.89 8.19
CA GLY A 118 15.44 -7.49 7.83
C GLY A 118 16.72 -6.74 7.46
N ALA A 119 16.56 -5.62 6.76
CA ALA A 119 17.66 -4.71 6.45
C ALA A 119 17.24 -3.25 6.63
N ILE A 120 18.13 -2.45 7.21
CA ILE A 120 17.96 -1.01 7.40
C ILE A 120 19.16 -0.28 6.81
N GLY A 121 18.93 0.83 6.12
CA GLY A 121 19.96 1.64 5.51
C GLY A 121 19.91 3.12 5.90
N ILE A 122 20.98 3.85 5.60
CA ILE A 122 21.06 5.30 5.74
C ILE A 122 21.78 5.92 4.54
N GLY A 123 21.29 7.05 4.03
CA GLY A 123 21.99 7.75 2.97
C GLY A 123 21.35 9.05 2.50
N GLY A 124 22.15 9.86 1.81
CA GLY A 124 21.64 10.95 0.97
C GLY A 124 21.02 10.41 -0.33
N SER A 125 20.86 11.25 -1.36
CA SER A 125 20.33 10.80 -2.66
C SER A 125 21.09 9.60 -3.26
N GLY A 126 22.44 9.68 -3.33
CA GLY A 126 23.27 8.59 -3.87
C GLY A 126 23.23 7.31 -3.05
N GLY A 127 23.31 7.41 -1.71
CA GLY A 127 23.22 6.25 -0.81
C GLY A 127 21.82 5.61 -0.83
N THR A 128 20.77 6.43 -0.89
CA THR A 128 19.38 5.95 -1.03
C THR A 128 19.23 5.18 -2.35
N SER A 129 19.72 5.73 -3.47
CA SER A 129 19.68 5.06 -4.77
C SER A 129 20.42 3.72 -4.79
N LEU A 130 21.60 3.66 -4.14
CA LEU A 130 22.41 2.45 -4.02
C LEU A 130 21.65 1.36 -3.26
N ILE A 131 21.18 1.69 -2.05
CA ILE A 131 20.56 0.76 -1.11
C ILE A 131 19.16 0.35 -1.60
N SER A 132 18.34 1.29 -2.08
CA SER A 132 16.96 1.01 -2.52
C SER A 132 16.93 0.03 -3.68
N THR A 133 17.88 0.14 -4.61
CA THR A 133 17.98 -0.77 -5.76
C THR A 133 18.27 -2.19 -5.31
N ALA A 134 19.18 -2.38 -4.35
CA ALA A 134 19.46 -3.69 -3.79
C ALA A 134 18.30 -4.22 -2.93
N PHE A 135 17.59 -3.36 -2.19
CA PHE A 135 16.48 -3.77 -1.31
C PHE A 135 15.29 -4.33 -2.08
N LYS A 136 15.17 -4.06 -3.39
CA LYS A 136 14.12 -4.63 -4.25
C LYS A 136 14.20 -6.15 -4.39
N VAL A 137 15.31 -6.79 -4.00
CA VAL A 137 15.41 -8.26 -4.00
C VAL A 137 14.90 -8.91 -2.74
N LEU A 138 14.66 -8.12 -1.69
CA LEU A 138 14.08 -8.57 -0.44
C LEU A 138 12.57 -8.75 -0.64
N GLN A 139 12.05 -9.93 -0.30
CA GLN A 139 10.64 -10.28 -0.48
C GLN A 139 9.71 -9.36 0.32
N LEU A 140 8.48 -9.17 -0.16
CA LEU A 140 7.43 -8.45 0.55
C LEU A 140 7.26 -9.00 1.98
N GLY A 141 7.09 -8.09 2.93
CA GLY A 141 6.91 -8.40 4.34
C GLY A 141 8.22 -8.63 5.10
N LEU A 142 9.38 -8.72 4.44
CA LEU A 142 10.66 -8.60 5.12
C LEU A 142 10.92 -7.11 5.45
N PRO A 143 11.15 -6.73 6.71
CA PRO A 143 11.42 -5.34 7.08
C PRO A 143 12.57 -4.74 6.28
N LYS A 144 12.27 -3.67 5.54
CA LYS A 144 13.21 -2.95 4.68
C LYS A 144 12.99 -1.44 4.81
N LEU A 145 13.97 -0.74 5.38
CA LEU A 145 13.83 0.67 5.76
C LEU A 145 15.09 1.46 5.38
N ILE A 146 14.95 2.69 4.87
CA ILE A 146 16.07 3.59 4.63
C ILE A 146 15.80 4.94 5.28
N VAL A 147 16.72 5.41 6.12
CA VAL A 147 16.74 6.81 6.56
C VAL A 147 17.35 7.65 5.43
N SER A 148 16.53 8.48 4.79
CA SER A 148 16.86 9.14 3.53
C SER A 148 16.62 10.64 3.58
N THR A 149 17.57 11.42 3.03
CA THR A 149 17.41 12.88 2.83
C THR A 149 16.43 13.22 1.70
N VAL A 150 16.07 12.24 0.87
CA VAL A 150 15.18 12.41 -0.29
C VAL A 150 13.85 11.67 -0.11
N ALA A 151 13.50 11.29 1.12
CA ALA A 151 12.20 10.67 1.42
C ALA A 151 11.01 11.60 1.14
N SER A 152 11.20 12.91 1.28
CA SER A 152 10.17 13.93 0.97
C SER A 152 10.40 14.49 -0.43
N GLY A 153 9.91 13.78 -1.46
CA GLY A 153 10.07 14.15 -2.87
C GLY A 153 9.47 13.10 -3.81
N GLN A 154 10.04 12.97 -5.02
CA GLN A 154 9.69 11.88 -5.93
C GLN A 154 10.41 10.59 -5.49
N THR A 155 9.65 9.64 -4.96
CA THR A 155 10.19 8.42 -4.34
C THR A 155 9.96 7.14 -5.14
N GLU A 156 9.20 7.20 -6.23
CA GLU A 156 8.89 6.04 -7.08
C GLU A 156 10.17 5.30 -7.57
N PRO A 157 11.27 5.97 -7.99
CA PRO A 157 12.47 5.25 -8.43
C PRO A 157 13.11 4.40 -7.31
N TYR A 158 12.96 4.83 -6.06
CA TYR A 158 13.53 4.14 -4.89
C TYR A 158 12.62 2.99 -4.43
N ILE A 159 11.34 3.26 -4.17
CA ILE A 159 10.39 2.31 -3.60
C ILE A 159 9.87 1.34 -4.67
N GLY A 160 9.54 1.84 -5.86
CA GLY A 160 8.87 1.07 -6.91
C GLY A 160 7.56 0.47 -6.40
N SER A 161 7.39 -0.83 -6.60
CA SER A 161 6.24 -1.61 -6.12
C SER A 161 6.53 -2.42 -4.85
N SER A 162 7.63 -2.12 -4.15
CA SER A 162 7.99 -2.80 -2.90
C SER A 162 7.33 -2.15 -1.68
N ASP A 163 7.41 -2.83 -0.54
CA ASP A 163 7.10 -2.34 0.81
C ASP A 163 8.28 -1.59 1.47
N LEU A 164 9.19 -1.01 0.67
CA LEU A 164 10.29 -0.17 1.16
C LEU A 164 9.79 1.08 1.88
N VAL A 165 10.23 1.24 3.13
CA VAL A 165 9.93 2.43 3.93
C VAL A 165 11.09 3.43 3.84
N LEU A 166 10.79 4.66 3.40
CA LEU A 166 11.74 5.77 3.49
C LEU A 166 11.40 6.63 4.72
N PHE A 167 12.29 6.65 5.71
CA PHE A 167 12.22 7.55 6.86
C PHE A 167 12.90 8.88 6.48
N PRO A 168 12.19 10.02 6.51
CA PRO A 168 12.83 11.32 6.28
C PRO A 168 13.91 11.61 7.32
N SER A 169 15.12 11.95 6.87
CA SER A 169 16.21 12.32 7.77
C SER A 169 16.02 13.69 8.44
N VAL A 170 15.06 14.49 7.95
CA VAL A 170 14.74 15.89 8.34
C VAL A 170 15.85 16.89 7.99
N VAL A 171 17.06 16.63 8.43
CA VAL A 171 18.28 17.37 8.08
C VAL A 171 19.19 16.50 7.22
N ASP A 172 20.20 17.10 6.59
CA ASP A 172 21.21 16.31 5.88
C ASP A 172 21.91 15.33 6.85
N VAL A 173 22.33 14.18 6.33
CA VAL A 173 23.07 13.17 7.10
C VAL A 173 24.55 13.54 7.06
N CYS A 174 24.91 14.44 7.98
CA CYS A 174 26.26 14.98 8.14
C CYS A 174 26.56 15.16 9.64
N GLY A 175 27.05 14.10 10.26
CA GLY A 175 27.36 14.01 11.68
C GLY A 175 26.15 13.83 12.60
N ILE A 176 26.45 13.53 13.87
CA ILE A 176 25.44 13.39 14.92
C ILE A 176 25.15 14.74 15.57
N ASN A 177 23.88 15.16 15.50
CA ASN A 177 23.35 16.35 16.16
C ASN A 177 22.05 16.01 16.90
N SER A 178 21.44 17.00 17.55
CA SER A 178 20.21 16.81 18.34
C SER A 178 19.04 16.28 17.50
N VAL A 179 18.95 16.67 16.22
CA VAL A 179 17.90 16.22 15.30
C VAL A 179 18.21 14.82 14.79
N SER A 180 19.41 14.58 14.25
CA SER A 180 19.76 13.28 13.67
C SER A 180 19.75 12.16 14.73
N ARG A 181 20.08 12.46 15.99
CA ARG A 181 19.96 11.51 17.09
C ARG A 181 18.52 11.01 17.28
N VAL A 182 17.55 11.92 17.30
CA VAL A 182 16.13 11.57 17.46
C VAL A 182 15.64 10.76 16.27
N VAL A 183 15.95 11.23 15.05
CA VAL A 183 15.47 10.58 13.81
C VAL A 183 16.04 9.18 13.65
N LEU A 184 17.36 9.01 13.85
CA LEU A 184 18.01 7.70 13.76
C LEU A 184 17.53 6.75 14.86
N SER A 185 17.29 7.25 16.07
CA SER A 185 16.73 6.43 17.14
C SER A 185 15.31 5.96 16.84
N ASN A 186 14.45 6.84 16.34
CA ASN A 186 13.08 6.49 15.95
C ASN A 186 13.06 5.46 14.81
N ALA A 187 13.89 5.66 13.78
CA ALA A 187 13.99 4.73 12.66
C ALA A 187 14.51 3.35 13.11
N GLY A 188 15.53 3.32 13.98
CA GLY A 188 16.06 2.08 14.53
C GLY A 188 15.05 1.32 15.39
N ALA A 189 14.29 2.03 16.23
CA ALA A 189 13.23 1.44 17.04
C ALA A 189 12.06 0.93 16.19
N ALA A 190 11.60 1.71 15.20
CA ALA A 190 10.55 1.29 14.28
C ALA A 190 10.93 0.00 13.53
N PHE A 191 12.16 -0.03 12.98
CA PHE A 191 12.69 -1.22 12.31
C PHE A 191 12.78 -2.43 13.24
N ALA A 192 13.29 -2.26 14.47
CA ALA A 192 13.36 -3.33 15.46
C ALA A 192 11.97 -3.89 15.80
N GLY A 193 10.96 -3.01 15.94
CA GLY A 193 9.57 -3.41 16.17
C GLY A 193 8.99 -4.22 15.02
N MET A 194 9.26 -3.83 13.76
CA MET A 194 8.86 -4.60 12.58
C MET A 194 9.48 -6.00 12.58
N VAL A 195 10.79 -6.11 12.89
CA VAL A 195 11.52 -7.39 12.93
C VAL A 195 10.96 -8.30 14.03
N VAL A 196 10.86 -7.81 15.25
CA VAL A 196 10.38 -8.60 16.40
C VAL A 196 8.93 -9.01 16.21
N GLY A 197 8.06 -8.08 15.81
CA GLY A 197 6.64 -8.36 15.55
C GLY A 197 6.44 -9.44 14.48
N ARG A 198 7.25 -9.41 13.41
CA ARG A 198 7.23 -10.45 12.37
C ARG A 198 7.68 -11.81 12.90
N LEU A 199 8.78 -11.85 13.65
CA LEU A 199 9.33 -13.09 14.19
C LEU A 199 8.39 -13.79 15.18
N HIS A 200 7.62 -13.04 15.97
CA HIS A 200 6.56 -13.61 16.80
C HIS A 200 5.43 -14.22 15.96
N LYS A 201 4.90 -13.48 14.98
CA LYS A 201 3.77 -13.95 14.15
C LYS A 201 4.10 -15.16 13.28
N CYS A 202 5.29 -15.22 12.69
CA CYS A 202 5.70 -16.36 11.85
C CYS A 202 5.72 -17.70 12.60
N ARG A 203 5.77 -17.70 13.94
CA ARG A 203 5.66 -18.92 14.76
C ARG A 203 4.22 -19.31 15.11
N GLU A 204 3.32 -18.34 15.18
CA GLU A 204 1.90 -18.57 15.54
C GLU A 204 1.05 -18.98 14.31
N SER A 205 1.46 -18.59 13.10
CA SER A 205 0.65 -18.73 11.88
C SER A 205 0.77 -20.07 11.15
N ALA A 206 1.14 -21.16 11.82
CA ALA A 206 1.33 -22.46 11.16
C ALA A 206 0.01 -23.16 10.72
N GLU A 207 -1.16 -22.63 11.10
CA GLU A 207 -2.47 -23.32 10.91
C GLU A 207 -3.53 -22.52 10.13
N ALA A 208 -3.19 -21.38 9.51
CA ALA A 208 -4.17 -20.66 8.69
C ALA A 208 -4.22 -21.21 7.25
N THR A 209 -5.33 -21.83 6.88
CA THR A 209 -5.61 -22.19 5.47
C THR A 209 -5.72 -20.91 4.63
N THR A 210 -4.71 -20.63 3.80
CA THR A 210 -4.72 -19.49 2.88
C THR A 210 -5.59 -19.81 1.67
N LYS A 211 -6.52 -18.92 1.34
CA LYS A 211 -7.28 -19.01 0.08
C LYS A 211 -6.32 -18.77 -1.09
N PRO A 212 -6.49 -19.46 -2.23
CA PRO A 212 -5.74 -19.13 -3.43
C PRO A 212 -6.10 -17.70 -3.89
N THR A 213 -5.07 -16.90 -4.15
CA THR A 213 -5.17 -15.49 -4.50
C THR A 213 -5.02 -15.29 -6.00
N VAL A 214 -5.94 -14.52 -6.58
CA VAL A 214 -5.99 -14.18 -8.00
C VAL A 214 -5.73 -12.68 -8.21
N GLY A 215 -4.73 -12.36 -9.03
CA GLY A 215 -4.46 -10.99 -9.45
C GLY A 215 -5.36 -10.57 -10.63
N ILE A 216 -5.92 -9.36 -10.58
CA ILE A 216 -6.82 -8.85 -11.62
C ILE A 216 -6.40 -7.43 -12.04
N THR A 217 -6.18 -7.19 -13.33
CA THR A 217 -5.89 -5.83 -13.83
C THR A 217 -7.18 -5.07 -14.19
N MET A 218 -7.21 -3.78 -13.85
CA MET A 218 -8.41 -2.95 -13.93
C MET A 218 -8.11 -1.55 -14.44
N PHE A 219 -9.08 -0.94 -15.13
CA PHE A 219 -9.15 0.49 -15.38
C PHE A 219 -10.57 1.00 -15.11
N GLY A 220 -10.75 2.32 -14.97
CA GLY A 220 -12.09 2.90 -14.75
C GLY A 220 -13.11 2.48 -15.83
N VAL A 221 -12.65 2.30 -17.08
CA VAL A 221 -13.48 1.90 -18.23
C VAL A 221 -13.73 0.39 -18.34
N THR A 222 -13.08 -0.44 -17.53
CA THR A 222 -13.27 -1.90 -17.43
C THR A 222 -13.77 -2.34 -16.05
N THR A 223 -14.07 -1.37 -15.16
CA THR A 223 -14.54 -1.61 -13.79
C THR A 223 -15.80 -2.50 -13.74
N PRO A 224 -16.81 -2.38 -14.62
CA PRO A 224 -17.96 -3.28 -14.62
C PRO A 224 -17.56 -4.76 -14.78
N CYS A 225 -16.68 -5.07 -15.75
CA CYS A 225 -16.15 -6.41 -15.96
C CYS A 225 -15.40 -6.92 -14.71
N VAL A 226 -14.47 -6.10 -14.19
CA VAL A 226 -13.62 -6.46 -13.05
C VAL A 226 -14.44 -6.73 -11.79
N ASN A 227 -15.46 -5.91 -11.51
CA ASN A 227 -16.31 -6.10 -10.34
C ASN A 227 -17.13 -7.39 -10.43
N ALA A 228 -17.70 -7.69 -11.60
CA ALA A 228 -18.44 -8.93 -11.82
C ALA A 228 -17.52 -10.17 -11.69
N VAL A 229 -16.31 -10.11 -12.27
CA VAL A 229 -15.29 -11.16 -12.14
C VAL A 229 -14.88 -11.35 -10.68
N LYS A 230 -14.60 -10.26 -9.96
CA LYS A 230 -14.21 -10.29 -8.54
C LYS A 230 -15.29 -10.90 -7.66
N GLU A 231 -16.54 -10.48 -7.84
CA GLU A 231 -17.67 -11.02 -7.08
C GLU A 231 -17.80 -12.54 -7.33
N ARG A 232 -17.68 -12.96 -8.59
CA ARG A 232 -17.78 -14.38 -8.94
C ARG A 232 -16.61 -15.20 -8.37
N LEU A 233 -15.36 -14.73 -8.49
CA LEU A 233 -14.21 -15.41 -7.89
C LEU A 233 -14.31 -15.53 -6.37
N THR A 234 -14.85 -14.51 -5.71
CA THR A 234 -15.07 -14.54 -4.26
C THR A 234 -16.07 -15.63 -3.87
N LYS A 235 -17.16 -15.79 -4.65
CA LYS A 235 -18.13 -16.89 -4.47
C LYS A 235 -17.51 -18.26 -4.72
N GLU A 236 -16.54 -18.35 -5.63
CA GLU A 236 -15.77 -19.57 -5.94
C GLU A 236 -14.67 -19.90 -4.91
N GLY A 237 -14.51 -19.07 -3.86
CA GLY A 237 -13.60 -19.31 -2.75
C GLY A 237 -12.19 -18.72 -2.92
N PHE A 238 -11.96 -17.91 -3.96
CA PHE A 238 -10.68 -17.25 -4.19
C PHE A 238 -10.58 -15.91 -3.43
N GLU A 239 -9.37 -15.56 -3.03
CA GLU A 239 -9.01 -14.18 -2.68
C GLU A 239 -8.65 -13.42 -3.96
N THR A 240 -8.92 -12.10 -4.01
CA THR A 240 -8.65 -11.29 -5.20
C THR A 240 -7.86 -10.04 -4.85
N LEU A 241 -6.82 -9.75 -5.62
CA LEU A 241 -6.07 -8.50 -5.57
C LEU A 241 -6.27 -7.75 -6.89
N VAL A 242 -6.82 -6.54 -6.81
CA VAL A 242 -7.11 -5.72 -8.00
C VAL A 242 -6.02 -4.66 -8.17
N PHE A 243 -5.46 -4.60 -9.38
CA PHE A 243 -4.37 -3.69 -9.74
C PHE A 243 -4.85 -2.71 -10.80
N HIS A 244 -4.72 -1.41 -10.50
CA HIS A 244 -5.00 -0.37 -11.47
C HIS A 244 -3.90 -0.38 -12.54
N ALA A 245 -4.26 -0.56 -13.81
CA ALA A 245 -3.34 -0.72 -14.93
C ALA A 245 -2.67 0.61 -15.34
N THR A 246 -1.82 1.15 -14.47
CA THR A 246 -1.14 2.44 -14.63
C THR A 246 0.36 2.30 -14.89
N GLY A 247 0.81 1.13 -15.36
CA GLY A 247 2.22 0.75 -15.52
C GLY A 247 2.77 0.14 -14.24
N VAL A 248 2.69 0.89 -13.13
CA VAL A 248 3.10 0.41 -11.81
C VAL A 248 2.22 -0.72 -11.27
N GLY A 249 0.93 -0.74 -11.62
CA GLY A 249 0.00 -1.76 -11.14
C GLY A 249 0.29 -3.14 -11.75
N GLY A 250 0.50 -3.23 -13.05
CA GLY A 250 0.94 -4.47 -13.69
C GLY A 250 2.28 -4.97 -13.12
N LYS A 251 3.24 -4.05 -12.90
CA LYS A 251 4.53 -4.38 -12.28
C LYS A 251 4.38 -4.91 -10.85
N ALA A 252 3.52 -4.30 -10.04
CA ALA A 252 3.22 -4.76 -8.68
C ALA A 252 2.61 -6.15 -8.68
N MET A 253 1.62 -6.40 -9.54
CA MET A 253 1.00 -7.72 -9.71
C MET A 253 2.06 -8.78 -10.07
N GLU A 254 2.93 -8.49 -11.04
CA GLU A 254 3.98 -9.40 -11.46
C GLU A 254 5.03 -9.68 -10.38
N SER A 255 5.37 -8.69 -9.53
CA SER A 255 6.23 -8.92 -8.37
C SER A 255 5.61 -9.93 -7.43
N LEU A 256 4.33 -9.76 -7.10
CA LEU A 256 3.60 -10.66 -6.21
C LEU A 256 3.41 -12.07 -6.79
N VAL A 257 3.35 -12.21 -8.12
CA VAL A 257 3.42 -13.51 -8.80
C VAL A 257 4.82 -14.14 -8.62
N ARG A 258 5.91 -13.38 -8.85
CA ARG A 258 7.28 -13.89 -8.69
C ARG A 258 7.57 -14.33 -7.24
N GLU A 259 6.97 -13.63 -6.29
CA GLU A 259 7.08 -13.90 -4.86
C GLU A 259 6.13 -15.00 -4.36
N GLY A 260 5.19 -15.44 -5.19
CA GLY A 260 4.27 -16.54 -4.88
C GLY A 260 3.04 -16.15 -4.05
N PHE A 261 2.80 -14.84 -3.83
CA PHE A 261 1.58 -14.35 -3.18
C PHE A 261 0.34 -14.45 -4.07
N ILE A 262 0.52 -14.45 -5.40
CA ILE A 262 -0.55 -14.62 -6.39
C ILE A 262 -0.36 -15.95 -7.11
N GLN A 263 -1.38 -16.82 -7.09
CA GLN A 263 -1.31 -18.16 -7.68
C GLN A 263 -2.06 -18.27 -9.02
N GLY A 264 -2.81 -17.24 -9.42
CA GLY A 264 -3.46 -17.15 -10.73
C GLY A 264 -3.71 -15.71 -11.15
N VAL A 265 -3.83 -15.45 -12.45
CA VAL A 265 -3.97 -14.08 -12.97
C VAL A 265 -5.11 -13.99 -13.98
N LEU A 266 -5.96 -12.97 -13.81
CA LEU A 266 -6.92 -12.49 -14.79
C LEU A 266 -6.47 -11.10 -15.29
N ASP A 267 -5.66 -11.09 -16.34
CA ASP A 267 -5.14 -9.86 -16.93
C ASP A 267 -6.17 -9.27 -17.91
N LEU A 268 -7.24 -8.68 -17.35
CA LEU A 268 -8.39 -8.18 -18.10
C LEU A 268 -8.09 -6.86 -18.81
N THR A 269 -7.24 -6.03 -18.21
CA THR A 269 -6.93 -4.69 -18.68
C THR A 269 -5.45 -4.58 -19.03
N THR A 270 -5.14 -4.80 -20.30
CA THR A 270 -3.76 -4.82 -20.83
C THR A 270 -3.32 -3.47 -21.44
N THR A 271 -4.03 -2.39 -21.12
CA THR A 271 -3.79 -1.01 -21.62
C THR A 271 -2.35 -0.49 -21.45
N GLU A 272 -1.60 -0.99 -20.46
CA GLU A 272 -0.20 -0.59 -20.24
C GLU A 272 0.70 -0.90 -21.46
N VAL A 273 0.31 -1.88 -22.28
CA VAL A 273 0.97 -2.23 -23.55
C VAL A 273 0.78 -1.13 -24.60
N ALA A 274 -0.40 -0.49 -24.65
CA ALA A 274 -0.65 0.61 -25.56
C ALA A 274 0.25 1.80 -25.23
N ASP A 275 0.36 2.14 -23.95
CA ASP A 275 1.26 3.17 -23.45
C ASP A 275 2.73 2.84 -23.73
N TYR A 276 3.16 1.60 -23.55
CA TYR A 276 4.54 1.18 -23.84
C TYR A 276 4.90 1.34 -25.32
N ILE A 277 3.98 0.96 -26.23
CA ILE A 277 4.25 0.96 -27.67
C ILE A 277 4.14 2.36 -28.28
N VAL A 278 3.20 3.18 -27.81
CA VAL A 278 2.94 4.51 -28.38
C VAL A 278 3.70 5.62 -27.64
N GLY A 279 4.08 5.39 -26.38
CA GLY A 279 4.81 6.33 -25.53
C GLY A 279 3.90 7.17 -24.61
N GLY A 280 2.93 6.52 -23.97
CA GLY A 280 2.08 7.09 -22.93
C GLY A 280 2.76 7.16 -21.56
N VAL A 281 2.05 7.72 -20.57
CA VAL A 281 2.58 7.99 -19.21
C VAL A 281 2.36 6.85 -18.21
N MET A 282 1.56 5.85 -18.57
CA MET A 282 1.19 4.67 -17.77
C MET A 282 1.71 3.37 -18.42
N ALA A 283 2.89 3.44 -19.02
CA ALA A 283 3.49 2.34 -19.76
C ALA A 283 3.95 1.19 -18.85
N CYS A 284 3.80 -0.05 -19.34
CA CYS A 284 4.54 -1.18 -18.77
C CYS A 284 6.01 -1.16 -19.22
N GLU A 285 6.80 -2.11 -18.71
CA GLU A 285 8.14 -2.40 -19.20
C GLU A 285 8.11 -3.48 -20.29
N GLY A 286 9.22 -3.65 -21.03
CA GLY A 286 9.36 -4.71 -22.03
C GLY A 286 9.29 -6.13 -21.44
N SER A 287 9.33 -6.27 -20.12
CA SER A 287 9.19 -7.52 -19.36
C SER A 287 7.73 -7.92 -19.08
N ARG A 288 6.73 -7.10 -19.46
CA ARG A 288 5.32 -7.41 -19.18
C ARG A 288 4.94 -8.81 -19.67
N PHE A 289 4.21 -9.52 -18.81
CA PHE A 289 3.78 -10.92 -18.87
C PHE A 289 4.82 -11.98 -18.50
N ASP A 290 6.11 -11.64 -18.42
CA ASP A 290 7.18 -12.63 -18.20
C ASP A 290 7.03 -13.35 -16.85
N ALA A 291 6.58 -12.65 -15.79
CA ALA A 291 6.40 -13.24 -14.46
C ALA A 291 5.45 -14.44 -14.46
N MET A 292 4.32 -14.32 -15.16
CA MET A 292 3.31 -15.37 -15.21
C MET A 292 3.82 -16.58 -15.98
N ILE A 293 4.59 -16.33 -17.04
CA ILE A 293 5.24 -17.36 -17.87
C ILE A 293 6.31 -18.09 -17.06
N GLU A 294 7.21 -17.36 -16.42
CA GLU A 294 8.31 -17.89 -15.59
C GLU A 294 7.81 -18.76 -14.44
N LYS A 295 6.70 -18.34 -13.79
CA LYS A 295 6.12 -19.06 -12.66
C LYS A 295 5.12 -20.13 -13.04
N GLY A 296 4.69 -20.19 -14.30
CA GLY A 296 3.74 -21.19 -14.75
C GLY A 296 2.33 -21.04 -14.15
N VAL A 297 1.96 -19.85 -13.65
CA VAL A 297 0.62 -19.65 -13.04
C VAL A 297 -0.47 -19.63 -14.11
N PRO A 298 -1.69 -20.12 -13.82
CA PRO A 298 -2.81 -20.02 -14.75
C PRO A 298 -3.13 -18.57 -15.09
N LEU A 299 -3.21 -18.29 -16.40
CA LEU A 299 -3.42 -16.93 -16.92
C LEU A 299 -4.65 -16.90 -17.83
N VAL A 300 -5.62 -16.06 -17.50
CA VAL A 300 -6.63 -15.59 -18.46
C VAL A 300 -6.31 -14.16 -18.84
N LEU A 301 -6.10 -13.90 -20.13
CA LEU A 301 -5.79 -12.58 -20.65
C LEU A 301 -6.94 -12.04 -21.50
N SER A 302 -7.20 -10.75 -21.40
CA SER A 302 -8.09 -10.01 -22.31
C SER A 302 -7.43 -8.72 -22.79
N VAL A 303 -8.21 -7.92 -23.52
CA VAL A 303 -7.75 -6.75 -24.30
C VAL A 303 -8.33 -5.44 -23.77
N GLY A 304 -8.75 -5.42 -22.51
CA GLY A 304 -9.44 -4.28 -21.91
C GLY A 304 -8.61 -3.00 -21.94
N ALA A 305 -9.28 -1.93 -22.34
CA ALA A 305 -8.73 -0.58 -22.48
C ALA A 305 -7.55 -0.45 -23.46
N LEU A 306 -7.23 -1.44 -24.32
CA LEU A 306 -6.23 -1.27 -25.39
C LEU A 306 -6.65 -0.24 -26.46
N ASP A 307 -7.85 0.33 -26.36
CA ASP A 307 -8.34 1.43 -27.17
C ASP A 307 -7.75 2.79 -26.79
N MET A 308 -7.01 2.91 -25.69
CA MET A 308 -6.48 4.18 -25.21
C MET A 308 -4.99 4.17 -24.88
N VAL A 309 -4.36 5.33 -25.10
CA VAL A 309 -3.03 5.67 -24.60
C VAL A 309 -3.18 6.85 -23.64
N ASN A 310 -2.53 6.76 -22.50
CA ASN A 310 -2.69 7.72 -21.43
C ASN A 310 -1.65 8.84 -21.52
N PHE A 311 -2.11 10.07 -21.36
CA PHE A 311 -1.27 11.25 -21.22
C PHE A 311 -1.71 12.08 -20.01
N GLY A 312 -0.88 13.06 -19.66
CA GLY A 312 -1.21 14.07 -18.67
C GLY A 312 -2.30 15.05 -19.14
N ALA A 313 -2.25 16.27 -18.63
CA ALA A 313 -3.08 17.37 -19.11
C ALA A 313 -2.94 17.52 -20.64
N LYS A 314 -4.02 17.97 -21.31
CA LYS A 314 -4.09 18.01 -22.78
C LYS A 314 -2.92 18.78 -23.41
N GLU A 315 -2.44 19.80 -22.70
CA GLU A 315 -1.35 20.69 -23.06
C GLU A 315 0.02 20.00 -23.00
N THR A 316 0.14 18.91 -22.24
CA THR A 316 1.36 18.09 -22.12
C THR A 316 1.50 17.04 -23.23
N ILE A 317 0.46 16.86 -24.05
CA ILE A 317 0.47 15.91 -25.18
C ILE A 317 1.48 16.39 -26.23
N ARG A 318 2.40 15.50 -26.62
CA ARG A 318 3.42 15.75 -27.64
C ARG A 318 2.78 16.27 -28.94
N SER A 319 3.43 17.23 -29.60
CA SER A 319 2.92 17.87 -30.83
C SER A 319 2.54 16.87 -31.93
N THR A 320 3.28 15.77 -32.04
CA THR A 320 3.00 14.66 -32.97
C THR A 320 1.66 13.97 -32.74
N PHE A 321 1.03 14.11 -31.56
CA PHE A 321 -0.22 13.44 -31.20
C PHE A 321 -1.41 14.40 -31.06
N GLN A 322 -1.21 15.71 -31.17
CA GLN A 322 -2.28 16.70 -30.94
C GLN A 322 -3.44 16.61 -31.94
N HIS A 323 -3.20 16.07 -33.14
CA HIS A 323 -4.22 15.88 -34.18
C HIS A 323 -5.02 14.56 -34.01
N ARG A 324 -4.66 13.72 -33.04
CA ARG A 324 -5.33 12.45 -32.77
C ARG A 324 -6.64 12.67 -32.04
N LYS A 325 -7.48 11.64 -31.98
CA LYS A 325 -8.76 11.68 -31.25
C LYS A 325 -8.48 11.63 -29.74
N ILE A 326 -8.53 12.80 -29.09
CA ILE A 326 -8.28 12.97 -27.66
C ILE A 326 -9.61 13.08 -26.89
N HIS A 327 -9.73 12.31 -25.81
CA HIS A 327 -10.78 12.44 -24.81
C HIS A 327 -10.18 13.00 -23.51
N VAL A 328 -10.65 14.16 -23.06
CA VAL A 328 -10.20 14.77 -21.81
C VAL A 328 -10.98 14.13 -20.66
N HIS A 329 -10.35 13.21 -19.93
CA HIS A 329 -10.98 12.54 -18.80
C HIS A 329 -11.12 13.48 -17.60
N ASN A 330 -10.05 14.22 -17.29
CA ASN A 330 -10.05 15.30 -16.31
C ASN A 330 -8.92 16.31 -16.61
N LYS A 331 -8.74 17.32 -15.75
CA LYS A 331 -7.71 18.36 -15.96
C LYS A 331 -6.27 17.83 -15.99
N GLN A 332 -6.01 16.66 -15.41
CA GLN A 332 -4.68 16.06 -15.29
C GLN A 332 -4.47 14.86 -16.22
N VAL A 333 -5.53 14.29 -16.81
CA VAL A 333 -5.46 13.07 -17.60
C VAL A 333 -6.26 13.21 -18.89
N SER A 334 -5.59 12.95 -20.00
CA SER A 334 -6.18 12.86 -21.33
C SER A 334 -5.91 11.49 -21.93
N LEU A 335 -6.90 10.94 -22.62
CA LEU A 335 -6.84 9.65 -23.29
C LEU A 335 -6.76 9.88 -24.79
N MET A 336 -5.88 9.15 -25.48
CA MET A 336 -5.77 9.19 -26.94
C MET A 336 -6.26 7.87 -27.53
N ARG A 337 -7.20 7.91 -28.49
CA ARG A 337 -7.69 6.70 -29.16
C ARG A 337 -6.59 6.04 -29.97
N THR A 338 -6.38 4.74 -29.77
CA THR A 338 -5.42 3.93 -30.54
C THR A 338 -5.93 3.65 -31.96
N THR A 339 -5.02 3.55 -32.93
CA THR A 339 -5.35 3.26 -34.33
C THR A 339 -5.35 1.76 -34.63
N VAL A 340 -5.89 1.39 -35.78
CA VAL A 340 -5.80 0.03 -36.35
C VAL A 340 -4.36 -0.48 -36.41
N ASP A 341 -3.39 0.34 -36.87
CA ASP A 341 -1.99 -0.07 -36.99
C ASP A 341 -1.29 -0.19 -35.63
N GLU A 342 -1.65 0.63 -34.65
CA GLU A 342 -1.16 0.50 -33.27
C GLU A 342 -1.68 -0.81 -32.66
N ASN A 343 -2.94 -1.16 -32.88
CA ASN A 343 -3.53 -2.42 -32.41
C ASN A 343 -2.84 -3.67 -32.99
N LYS A 344 -2.34 -3.62 -34.24
CA LYS A 344 -1.50 -4.69 -34.80
C LYS A 344 -0.21 -4.89 -33.99
N LYS A 345 0.42 -3.79 -33.56
CA LYS A 345 1.65 -3.82 -32.74
C LYS A 345 1.36 -4.35 -31.34
N PHE A 346 0.21 -4.01 -30.76
CA PHE A 346 -0.21 -4.54 -29.45
C PHE A 346 -0.38 -6.06 -29.52
N ALA A 347 -1.08 -6.54 -30.55
CA ALA A 347 -1.23 -7.97 -30.80
C ALA A 347 0.12 -8.67 -30.97
N GLU A 348 1.04 -8.08 -31.71
CA GLU A 348 2.39 -8.60 -31.88
C GLU A 348 3.15 -8.71 -30.55
N PHE A 349 3.14 -7.67 -29.72
CA PHE A 349 3.80 -7.69 -28.42
C PHE A 349 3.23 -8.78 -27.51
N ILE A 350 1.90 -8.85 -27.38
CA ILE A 350 1.22 -9.86 -26.55
C ILE A 350 1.51 -11.28 -27.08
N ALA A 351 1.36 -11.51 -28.38
CA ALA A 351 1.58 -12.82 -28.97
C ALA A 351 3.04 -13.29 -28.82
N ASN A 352 4.02 -12.39 -28.98
CA ASN A 352 5.43 -12.70 -28.80
C ASN A 352 5.77 -13.15 -27.37
N LYS A 353 5.03 -12.65 -26.37
CA LYS A 353 5.16 -13.08 -24.97
C LYS A 353 4.47 -14.42 -24.75
N LEU A 354 3.18 -14.52 -25.08
CA LEU A 354 2.41 -15.74 -24.86
C LEU A 354 2.97 -16.95 -25.60
N ASN A 355 3.52 -16.79 -26.80
CA ASN A 355 4.15 -17.88 -27.56
C ASN A 355 5.41 -18.48 -26.92
N LYS A 356 5.94 -17.85 -25.86
CA LYS A 356 7.03 -18.39 -25.03
C LYS A 356 6.52 -19.12 -23.79
N SER A 357 5.21 -19.07 -23.53
CA SER A 357 4.60 -19.70 -22.38
C SER A 357 4.56 -21.21 -22.52
N SER A 358 4.94 -21.90 -21.45
CA SER A 358 4.64 -23.31 -21.22
C SER A 358 3.49 -23.50 -20.23
N SER A 359 2.87 -22.41 -19.76
CA SER A 359 1.78 -22.42 -18.78
C SER A 359 0.41 -22.51 -19.44
N LYS A 360 -0.61 -22.85 -18.63
CA LYS A 360 -2.01 -22.84 -19.08
C LYS A 360 -2.49 -21.40 -19.26
N VAL A 361 -2.77 -21.02 -20.51
CA VAL A 361 -3.21 -19.69 -20.93
C VAL A 361 -4.58 -19.77 -21.63
N ARG A 362 -5.48 -18.86 -21.28
CA ARG A 362 -6.71 -18.60 -22.03
C ARG A 362 -6.75 -17.14 -22.44
N VAL A 363 -7.00 -16.87 -23.71
CA VAL A 363 -7.18 -15.50 -24.21
C VAL A 363 -8.66 -15.31 -24.56
N CYS A 364 -9.35 -14.42 -23.85
CA CYS A 364 -10.77 -14.14 -24.06
C CYS A 364 -10.94 -12.76 -24.69
N LEU A 365 -11.54 -12.72 -25.89
CA LEU A 365 -11.61 -11.54 -26.73
C LEU A 365 -13.08 -11.11 -26.94
N PRO A 366 -13.48 -9.90 -26.50
CA PRO A 366 -14.83 -9.38 -26.73
C PRO A 366 -14.93 -8.69 -28.10
N GLU A 367 -15.85 -9.14 -28.95
CA GLU A 367 -16.03 -8.60 -30.31
C GLU A 367 -16.72 -7.23 -30.34
N ASN A 368 -17.59 -6.94 -29.38
CA ASN A 368 -18.44 -5.73 -29.43
C ASN A 368 -17.81 -4.50 -28.76
N GLY A 369 -16.58 -4.63 -28.27
CA GLY A 369 -15.78 -3.52 -27.75
C GLY A 369 -14.99 -3.85 -26.48
N ILE A 370 -13.94 -3.07 -26.27
CA ILE A 370 -12.89 -3.36 -25.27
C ILE A 370 -12.83 -2.37 -24.11
N SER A 371 -13.73 -1.38 -24.05
CA SER A 371 -13.81 -0.41 -22.94
C SER A 371 -15.17 0.29 -22.90
N ALA A 372 -15.52 0.92 -21.78
CA ALA A 372 -16.72 1.77 -21.70
C ALA A 372 -16.72 2.96 -22.70
N LEU A 373 -15.57 3.33 -23.28
CA LEU A 373 -15.46 4.34 -24.33
C LEU A 373 -15.51 3.74 -25.74
N ASP A 374 -15.23 2.44 -25.88
CA ASP A 374 -15.30 1.66 -27.11
C ASP A 374 -16.58 0.83 -27.16
N ALA A 375 -17.73 1.51 -27.18
CA ALA A 375 -19.05 0.89 -27.33
C ALA A 375 -19.91 1.77 -28.26
N PRO A 376 -20.99 1.26 -28.87
CA PRO A 376 -21.83 2.06 -29.77
C PRO A 376 -22.17 3.44 -29.20
N GLU A 377 -22.04 4.47 -30.04
CA GLU A 377 -22.25 5.90 -29.70
C GLU A 377 -21.24 6.51 -28.71
N LYS A 378 -20.23 5.76 -28.27
CA LYS A 378 -19.18 6.27 -27.36
C LYS A 378 -18.00 6.88 -28.12
N PRO A 379 -17.24 7.80 -27.48
CA PRO A 379 -16.21 8.56 -28.14
C PRO A 379 -15.11 7.72 -28.78
N PHE A 380 -14.79 6.55 -28.26
CA PHE A 380 -13.71 5.69 -28.77
C PHE A 380 -14.24 4.48 -29.55
N TYR A 381 -15.53 4.42 -29.86
CA TYR A 381 -16.06 3.31 -30.66
C TYR A 381 -15.38 3.19 -32.02
N ASP A 382 -14.69 2.08 -32.24
CA ASP A 382 -14.03 1.75 -33.50
C ASP A 382 -14.02 0.21 -33.71
N PRO A 383 -15.08 -0.34 -34.34
CA PRO A 383 -15.16 -1.78 -34.56
C PRO A 383 -14.08 -2.29 -35.54
N GLU A 384 -13.49 -1.44 -36.38
CA GLU A 384 -12.41 -1.84 -37.28
C GLU A 384 -11.10 -2.09 -36.50
N ALA A 385 -10.79 -1.21 -35.54
CA ALA A 385 -9.66 -1.39 -34.64
C ALA A 385 -9.81 -2.67 -33.81
N THR A 386 -10.99 -2.89 -33.21
CA THR A 386 -11.29 -4.08 -32.41
C THR A 386 -11.23 -5.37 -33.24
N ALA A 387 -11.85 -5.40 -34.42
CA ALA A 387 -11.77 -6.54 -35.34
C ALA A 387 -10.33 -6.84 -35.79
N THR A 388 -9.53 -5.80 -36.03
CA THR A 388 -8.11 -5.97 -36.38
C THR A 388 -7.31 -6.54 -35.23
N LEU A 389 -7.47 -6.04 -34.01
CA LEU A 389 -6.80 -6.56 -32.81
C LEU A 389 -7.09 -8.05 -32.62
N ILE A 390 -8.37 -8.43 -32.69
CA ILE A 390 -8.80 -9.83 -32.54
C ILE A 390 -8.20 -10.72 -33.63
N ARG A 391 -8.27 -10.29 -34.89
CA ARG A 391 -7.72 -11.04 -36.02
C ARG A 391 -6.21 -11.25 -35.88
N GLU A 392 -5.47 -10.22 -35.52
CA GLU A 392 -4.01 -10.31 -35.36
C GLU A 392 -3.63 -11.23 -34.20
N LEU A 393 -4.33 -11.15 -33.06
CA LEU A 393 -4.11 -12.06 -31.93
C LEU A 393 -4.37 -13.52 -32.33
N LYS A 394 -5.47 -13.80 -33.04
CA LYS A 394 -5.78 -15.14 -33.55
C LYS A 394 -4.72 -15.70 -34.50
N ASN A 395 -4.18 -14.84 -35.37
CA ASN A 395 -3.20 -15.26 -36.37
C ASN A 395 -1.80 -15.50 -35.77
N ARG A 396 -1.45 -14.79 -34.69
CA ARG A 396 -0.09 -14.78 -34.14
C ARG A 396 0.10 -15.69 -32.93
N ILE A 397 -0.94 -15.88 -32.13
CA ILE A 397 -0.88 -16.74 -30.94
C ILE A 397 -0.97 -18.21 -31.39
N LYS A 398 0.02 -19.01 -31.01
CA LYS A 398 0.04 -20.44 -31.27
C LYS A 398 -1.00 -21.13 -30.40
N ILE A 399 -1.88 -21.93 -31.02
CA ILE A 399 -2.88 -22.70 -30.28
C ILE A 399 -2.30 -24.05 -29.90
N THR A 400 -2.42 -24.39 -28.63
CA THR A 400 -2.06 -25.69 -28.04
C THR A 400 -3.15 -26.12 -27.06
N ASP A 401 -3.05 -27.30 -26.46
CA ASP A 401 -3.99 -27.73 -25.41
C ASP A 401 -3.97 -26.78 -24.20
N ASP A 402 -2.78 -26.29 -23.86
CA ASP A 402 -2.57 -25.37 -22.75
C ASP A 402 -2.82 -23.90 -23.13
N GLN A 403 -2.75 -23.51 -24.41
CA GLN A 403 -2.96 -22.14 -24.87
C GLN A 403 -4.11 -22.04 -25.89
N GLN A 404 -5.24 -21.48 -25.46
CA GLN A 404 -6.45 -21.37 -26.30
C GLN A 404 -6.98 -19.93 -26.37
N ILE A 405 -7.67 -19.62 -27.47
CA ILE A 405 -8.34 -18.32 -27.68
C ILE A 405 -9.85 -18.56 -27.78
N LYS A 406 -10.62 -17.78 -27.01
CA LYS A 406 -12.08 -17.70 -27.08
C LYS A 406 -12.46 -16.30 -27.57
N VAL A 407 -13.16 -16.25 -28.69
CA VAL A 407 -13.75 -15.00 -29.20
C VAL A 407 -15.22 -15.02 -28.86
N LEU A 408 -15.71 -13.96 -28.23
CA LEU A 408 -17.05 -13.90 -27.66
C LEU A 408 -17.80 -12.71 -28.29
N PRO A 409 -19.03 -12.90 -28.79
CA PRO A 409 -19.85 -11.86 -29.42
C PRO A 409 -20.48 -10.93 -28.36
N LEU A 410 -19.62 -10.42 -27.46
CA LEU A 410 -19.96 -9.65 -26.28
C LEU A 410 -19.05 -8.42 -26.20
N HIS A 411 -19.48 -7.41 -25.45
CA HIS A 411 -18.65 -6.30 -25.04
C HIS A 411 -17.92 -6.65 -23.73
N ILE A 412 -16.72 -6.12 -23.50
CA ILE A 412 -15.91 -6.50 -22.31
C ILE A 412 -16.67 -6.33 -20.98
N ASN A 413 -17.53 -5.32 -20.89
CA ASN A 413 -18.30 -4.98 -19.70
C ASN A 413 -19.64 -5.71 -19.59
N ASP A 414 -19.96 -6.61 -20.50
CA ASP A 414 -21.16 -7.45 -20.39
C ASP A 414 -20.96 -8.49 -19.26
N PRO A 415 -21.96 -8.70 -18.39
CA PRO A 415 -21.86 -9.69 -17.31
C PRO A 415 -21.53 -11.11 -17.80
N GLU A 416 -22.03 -11.49 -18.98
CA GLU A 416 -21.76 -12.77 -19.64
C GLU A 416 -20.29 -12.93 -20.04
N PHE A 417 -19.62 -11.82 -20.39
CA PHE A 417 -18.19 -11.83 -20.68
C PHE A 417 -17.39 -12.06 -19.40
N ALA A 418 -17.73 -11.35 -18.32
CA ALA A 418 -17.15 -11.57 -17.00
C ALA A 418 -17.34 -13.02 -16.50
N ASN A 419 -18.50 -13.63 -16.77
CA ASN A 419 -18.71 -15.04 -16.50
C ASN A 419 -17.75 -15.90 -17.34
N SER A 420 -17.72 -15.71 -18.66
CA SER A 420 -16.85 -16.48 -19.56
C SER A 420 -15.36 -16.42 -19.19
N ILE A 421 -14.90 -15.29 -18.65
CA ILE A 421 -13.56 -15.11 -18.09
C ILE A 421 -13.31 -16.07 -16.93
N VAL A 422 -14.22 -16.08 -15.94
CA VAL A 422 -14.07 -16.94 -14.75
C VAL A 422 -14.22 -18.41 -15.11
N ASP A 423 -15.12 -18.77 -16.03
CA ASP A 423 -15.23 -20.15 -16.52
C ASP A 423 -13.90 -20.61 -17.13
N SER A 424 -13.31 -19.78 -17.98
CA SER A 424 -12.02 -20.05 -18.61
C SER A 424 -10.90 -20.18 -17.58
N PHE A 425 -10.95 -19.40 -16.49
CA PHE A 425 -9.99 -19.51 -15.38
C PHE A 425 -10.16 -20.82 -14.61
N LEU A 426 -11.39 -21.18 -14.25
CA LEU A 426 -11.68 -22.42 -13.52
C LEU A 426 -11.30 -23.67 -14.32
N GLU A 427 -11.45 -23.65 -15.65
CA GLU A 427 -11.02 -24.72 -16.54
C GLU A 427 -9.53 -25.04 -16.40
N ILE A 428 -8.69 -24.01 -16.32
CA ILE A 428 -7.22 -24.13 -16.25
C ILE A 428 -6.67 -24.17 -14.82
N SER A 429 -7.49 -23.89 -13.82
CA SER A 429 -7.11 -23.75 -12.40
C SER A 429 -7.53 -24.93 -11.53
N LYS A 430 -7.92 -26.06 -12.12
CA LYS A 430 -8.41 -27.24 -11.36
C LYS A 430 -7.41 -27.72 -10.29
N ASP A 431 -6.12 -27.64 -10.59
CA ASP A 431 -5.05 -28.07 -9.69
C ASP A 431 -4.89 -27.13 -8.46
N LEU A 432 -5.35 -25.88 -8.54
CA LEU A 432 -5.30 -24.90 -7.44
C LEU A 432 -6.32 -25.18 -6.33
N LYS A 433 -7.46 -25.81 -6.66
CA LYS A 433 -8.47 -26.24 -5.66
C LYS A 433 -8.05 -27.56 -4.96
N ASP A 434 -7.32 -28.44 -5.65
CA ASP A 434 -6.88 -29.73 -5.10
C ASP A 434 -5.68 -29.62 -4.15
N SER A 435 -4.79 -28.64 -4.35
CA SER A 435 -3.63 -28.40 -3.48
C SER A 435 -4.02 -27.92 -2.08
N THR A 436 -5.12 -27.19 -1.95
CA THR A 436 -5.70 -26.75 -0.66
C THR A 436 -6.46 -27.88 0.05
N LEU A 437 -7.07 -28.81 -0.68
CA LEU A 437 -7.78 -29.98 -0.11
C LEU A 437 -6.83 -31.08 0.42
N ARG A 438 -5.60 -31.19 -0.11
CA ARG A 438 -4.63 -32.22 0.35
C ARG A 438 -4.04 -31.94 1.73
N VAL A 439 -4.02 -30.69 2.19
CA VAL A 439 -3.60 -30.33 3.56
C VAL A 439 -4.69 -30.69 4.58
N ALA A 440 -5.96 -30.75 4.16
CA ALA A 440 -7.10 -30.94 5.06
C ALA A 440 -7.44 -32.42 5.39
N LYS A 441 -6.73 -33.41 4.84
CA LYS A 441 -7.08 -34.85 4.97
C LYS A 441 -6.09 -35.72 5.75
N SER A 442 -5.11 -35.14 6.43
CA SER A 442 -4.24 -35.87 7.37
C SER A 442 -4.38 -35.33 8.79
N GLY A 443 -5.51 -35.64 9.43
CA GLY A 443 -5.75 -35.37 10.84
C GLY A 443 -6.90 -36.25 11.30
N SER A 444 -6.54 -37.34 11.98
CA SER A 444 -7.45 -38.33 12.54
C SER A 444 -8.45 -37.73 13.52
N ASP A 445 -9.72 -38.13 13.39
CA ASP A 445 -10.76 -37.97 14.40
C ASP A 445 -10.25 -38.36 15.78
N HIS A 446 -10.19 -37.40 16.70
CA HIS A 446 -10.21 -37.66 18.12
C HIS A 446 -11.15 -36.67 18.81
N ASP A 447 -12.33 -37.19 19.16
CA ASP A 447 -13.19 -36.64 20.19
C ASP A 447 -12.38 -36.41 21.47
N ILE A 448 -12.23 -35.15 21.88
CA ILE A 448 -11.89 -34.79 23.25
C ILE A 448 -12.92 -33.77 23.72
N ASN A 449 -13.90 -34.32 24.42
CA ASN A 449 -14.77 -33.61 25.32
C ASN A 449 -13.95 -33.32 26.59
N GLU A 450 -13.66 -32.06 26.93
CA GLU A 450 -13.67 -31.55 28.32
C GLU A 450 -13.26 -30.07 28.45
N LYS A 451 -14.19 -29.31 29.04
CA LYS A 451 -14.01 -28.23 30.03
C LYS A 451 -13.01 -27.10 29.72
N TYR A 452 -13.55 -26.00 29.21
CA TYR A 452 -12.93 -24.68 29.40
C TYR A 452 -13.02 -24.27 30.87
N GLU A 453 -11.90 -24.35 31.59
CA GLU A 453 -11.68 -23.51 32.76
C GLU A 453 -11.60 -22.05 32.30
N THR A 454 -12.53 -21.25 32.80
CA THR A 454 -12.55 -19.80 32.66
C THR A 454 -11.28 -19.22 33.26
N CYS A 455 -10.36 -18.80 32.41
CA CYS A 455 -9.27 -17.93 32.81
C CYS A 455 -9.86 -16.54 33.07
N THR A 456 -10.23 -16.29 34.33
CA THR A 456 -10.61 -14.97 34.84
C THR A 456 -9.43 -14.03 34.67
N VAL A 457 -9.45 -13.24 33.60
CA VAL A 457 -8.67 -12.02 33.51
C VAL A 457 -9.16 -11.11 34.65
N PRO A 458 -8.28 -10.56 35.51
CA PRO A 458 -8.70 -9.61 36.51
C PRO A 458 -9.43 -8.48 35.80
N SER A 459 -10.69 -8.27 36.18
CA SER A 459 -11.44 -7.07 35.83
C SER A 459 -10.74 -5.87 36.46
N SER A 460 -9.68 -5.36 35.85
CA SER A 460 -9.41 -3.94 35.93
C SER A 460 -10.51 -3.30 35.10
N SER A 461 -11.60 -2.98 35.79
CA SER A 461 -12.65 -2.14 35.29
C SER A 461 -12.01 -0.97 34.57
N TRP A 462 -12.21 -0.88 33.25
CA TRP A 462 -12.55 0.43 32.69
C TRP A 462 -13.92 0.77 33.29
N SER A 463 -13.93 1.08 34.60
CA SER A 463 -15.00 1.84 35.20
C SER A 463 -15.04 3.08 34.35
N SER A 464 -16.13 3.24 33.58
CA SER A 464 -16.43 4.49 32.91
C SER A 464 -16.09 5.60 33.90
N ILE A 465 -15.12 6.44 33.55
CA ILE A 465 -14.69 7.55 34.43
C ILE A 465 -15.90 8.46 34.71
N TYR A 466 -16.95 8.37 33.89
CA TYR A 466 -18.23 9.04 34.06
C TYR A 466 -19.39 8.13 33.61
N SER A 467 -20.39 7.96 34.47
CA SER A 467 -21.73 7.45 34.13
C SER A 467 -22.58 8.62 33.63
N PRO A 468 -23.47 8.45 32.62
CA PRO A 468 -24.43 9.51 32.26
C PRO A 468 -25.30 9.98 33.44
N SER A 469 -25.37 9.18 34.50
CA SER A 469 -26.03 9.49 35.78
C SER A 469 -25.32 10.59 36.59
N ASP A 470 -24.07 10.90 36.27
CA ASP A 470 -23.22 11.85 37.00
C ASP A 470 -23.47 13.31 36.59
N PHE A 471 -24.40 13.55 35.65
CA PHE A 471 -24.73 14.88 35.10
C PHE A 471 -26.19 15.24 35.38
N PRO A 472 -26.53 15.73 36.59
CA PRO A 472 -27.91 16.01 37.01
C PRO A 472 -28.58 17.13 36.19
N ASP A 473 -27.79 18.03 35.60
CA ASP A 473 -28.28 19.16 34.80
C ASP A 473 -28.48 18.81 33.31
N ALA A 474 -28.12 17.60 32.88
CA ALA A 474 -28.26 17.17 31.48
C ALA A 474 -29.73 16.85 31.16
N ARG A 475 -30.18 17.22 29.96
CA ARG A 475 -31.55 16.95 29.53
C ARG A 475 -31.81 15.44 29.53
N PRO A 476 -32.97 14.96 30.05
CA PRO A 476 -33.28 13.53 30.11
C PRO A 476 -33.21 12.84 28.74
N GLU A 477 -33.63 13.54 27.68
CA GLU A 477 -33.58 13.05 26.30
C GLU A 477 -32.15 12.84 25.80
N THR A 478 -31.26 13.78 26.09
CA THR A 478 -29.83 13.70 25.76
C THR A 478 -29.19 12.55 26.52
N LEU A 479 -29.45 12.41 27.82
CA LEU A 479 -28.95 11.31 28.62
C LEU A 479 -29.40 9.95 28.08
N LYS A 480 -30.67 9.84 27.65
CA LYS A 480 -31.19 8.63 27.02
C LYS A 480 -30.45 8.33 25.71
N ARG A 481 -30.34 9.32 24.81
CA ARG A 481 -29.64 9.18 23.52
C ARG A 481 -28.18 8.78 23.70
N THR A 482 -27.46 9.44 24.62
CA THR A 482 -26.06 9.12 24.92
C THR A 482 -25.92 7.69 25.45
N ARG A 483 -26.83 7.22 26.31
CA ARG A 483 -26.81 5.83 26.80
C ARG A 483 -27.02 4.83 25.66
N GLU A 484 -27.96 5.08 24.76
CA GLU A 484 -28.24 4.22 23.60
C GLU A 484 -27.01 4.11 22.67
N ILE A 485 -26.38 5.26 22.36
CA ILE A 485 -25.16 5.30 21.53
C ILE A 485 -24.02 4.54 22.23
N LEU A 486 -23.74 4.85 23.50
CA LEU A 486 -22.66 4.19 24.24
C LEU A 486 -22.89 2.69 24.36
N GLN A 487 -24.13 2.25 24.56
CA GLN A 487 -24.47 0.83 24.62
C GLN A 487 -24.19 0.13 23.28
N GLN A 488 -24.56 0.74 22.15
CA GLN A 488 -24.25 0.21 20.82
C GLN A 488 -22.75 0.08 20.58
N LEU A 489 -21.98 1.14 20.90
CA LEU A 489 -20.53 1.14 20.75
C LEU A 489 -19.86 0.09 21.66
N GLN A 490 -20.31 -0.05 22.91
CA GLN A 490 -19.83 -1.08 23.83
C GLN A 490 -20.14 -2.50 23.33
N GLU A 491 -21.31 -2.70 22.73
CA GLU A 491 -21.68 -4.00 22.16
C GLU A 491 -20.81 -4.36 20.96
N GLN A 492 -20.47 -3.40 20.10
CA GLN A 492 -19.49 -3.61 19.02
C GLN A 492 -18.11 -3.99 19.57
N ILE A 493 -17.63 -3.28 20.60
CA ILE A 493 -16.36 -3.59 21.26
C ILE A 493 -16.37 -5.03 21.80
N LYS A 494 -17.44 -5.43 22.50
CA LYS A 494 -17.59 -6.80 23.03
C LYS A 494 -17.53 -7.86 21.92
N ARG A 495 -18.11 -7.54 20.76
CA ARG A 495 -18.10 -8.38 19.55
C ARG A 495 -16.78 -8.31 18.77
N ARG A 496 -15.79 -7.53 19.23
CA ARG A 496 -14.50 -7.28 18.55
C ARG A 496 -14.66 -6.67 17.14
N ILE A 497 -15.71 -5.89 16.94
CA ILE A 497 -15.94 -5.10 15.72
C ILE A 497 -15.33 -3.71 15.95
N PRO A 498 -14.49 -3.19 15.03
CA PRO A 498 -13.93 -1.86 15.16
C PRO A 498 -15.03 -0.79 15.05
N ILE A 499 -14.94 0.25 15.87
CA ILE A 499 -15.78 1.46 15.75
C ILE A 499 -15.16 2.37 14.70
N ILE A 500 -15.94 2.76 13.70
CA ILE A 500 -15.54 3.61 12.59
C ILE A 500 -16.19 4.98 12.73
N GLY A 501 -15.36 6.00 12.93
CA GLY A 501 -15.76 7.41 12.84
C GLY A 501 -15.29 8.05 11.54
N ALA A 502 -16.18 8.72 10.81
CA ALA A 502 -15.86 9.45 9.58
C ALA A 502 -16.06 10.96 9.73
N GLY A 503 -15.33 11.75 8.93
CA GLY A 503 -15.34 13.21 9.03
C GLY A 503 -16.02 13.89 7.86
N ALA A 504 -17.26 14.35 8.05
CA ALA A 504 -18.04 15.01 7.01
C ALA A 504 -17.65 16.49 6.81
N GLY A 505 -17.57 16.92 5.55
CA GLY A 505 -17.35 18.34 5.19
C GLY A 505 -18.57 19.05 4.60
N THR A 506 -19.58 18.30 4.17
CA THR A 506 -20.85 18.76 3.58
C THR A 506 -21.93 17.69 3.81
N GLY A 507 -23.20 18.02 3.58
CA GLY A 507 -24.31 17.06 3.68
C GLY A 507 -24.16 15.83 2.76
N ILE A 508 -23.63 16.00 1.54
CA ILE A 508 -23.41 14.86 0.63
C ILE A 508 -22.35 13.89 1.15
N SER A 509 -21.27 14.41 1.77
CA SER A 509 -20.27 13.56 2.42
C SER A 509 -20.90 12.75 3.54
N ALA A 510 -21.67 13.40 4.41
CA ALA A 510 -22.34 12.74 5.53
C ALA A 510 -23.33 11.64 5.07
N LYS A 511 -24.09 11.88 4.00
CA LYS A 511 -25.02 10.90 3.43
C LYS A 511 -24.31 9.65 2.93
N PHE A 512 -23.16 9.80 2.26
CA PHE A 512 -22.38 8.66 1.79
C PHE A 512 -21.64 7.95 2.93
N GLU A 513 -21.21 8.68 3.96
CA GLU A 513 -20.64 8.10 5.17
C GLU A 513 -21.67 7.21 5.90
N GLU A 514 -22.89 7.70 6.10
CA GLU A 514 -23.99 6.92 6.68
C GLU A 514 -24.34 5.69 5.82
N ALA A 515 -24.48 5.85 4.50
CA ALA A 515 -24.72 4.73 3.59
C ALA A 515 -23.57 3.70 3.59
N GLY A 516 -22.35 4.14 3.92
CA GLY A 516 -21.17 3.29 4.09
C GLY A 516 -21.13 2.52 5.41
N GLY A 517 -22.07 2.76 6.33
CA GLY A 517 -22.20 2.05 7.60
C GLY A 517 -21.19 2.50 8.66
N VAL A 518 -20.82 3.78 8.68
CA VAL A 518 -19.99 4.33 9.78
C VAL A 518 -20.79 4.40 11.08
N ASP A 519 -20.10 4.23 12.21
CA ASP A 519 -20.74 4.22 13.53
C ASP A 519 -20.93 5.62 14.10
N LEU A 520 -20.07 6.57 13.68
CA LEU A 520 -20.07 7.95 14.12
C LEU A 520 -19.70 8.86 12.94
N ILE A 521 -20.33 10.03 12.85
CA ILE A 521 -19.89 11.12 11.98
C ILE A 521 -19.36 12.24 12.85
N VAL A 522 -18.24 12.84 12.44
CA VAL A 522 -17.64 13.98 13.11
C VAL A 522 -17.63 15.18 12.18
N LEU A 523 -18.27 16.26 12.62
CA LEU A 523 -18.38 17.50 11.88
C LEU A 523 -17.46 18.56 12.47
N TYR A 524 -16.34 18.85 11.82
CA TYR A 524 -15.40 19.89 12.25
C TYR A 524 -15.03 20.83 11.10
N ASN A 525 -14.61 22.05 11.45
CA ASN A 525 -14.33 23.14 10.51
C ASN A 525 -13.35 22.78 9.38
N SER A 526 -12.34 21.93 9.64
CA SER A 526 -11.40 21.50 8.60
C SER A 526 -12.07 20.71 7.47
N GLY A 527 -13.23 20.07 7.71
CA GLY A 527 -14.07 19.48 6.67
C GLY A 527 -14.51 20.50 5.63
N ARG A 528 -14.98 21.70 6.05
CA ARG A 528 -15.37 22.79 5.14
C ARG A 528 -14.21 23.25 4.27
N PHE A 529 -13.04 23.41 4.86
CA PHE A 529 -11.82 23.81 4.13
C PHE A 529 -11.37 22.76 3.11
N ARG A 530 -11.44 21.46 3.46
CA ARG A 530 -11.15 20.37 2.51
C ARG A 530 -12.09 20.41 1.32
N MET A 531 -13.38 20.60 1.57
CA MET A 531 -14.38 20.69 0.49
C MET A 531 -14.21 21.94 -0.39
N ALA A 532 -13.57 22.98 0.14
CA ALA A 532 -13.15 24.17 -0.61
C ALA A 532 -11.77 24.03 -1.30
N GLY A 533 -11.17 22.83 -1.31
CA GLY A 533 -9.86 22.58 -1.95
C GLY A 533 -8.69 23.19 -1.18
N ARG A 534 -8.75 23.23 0.15
CA ARG A 534 -7.67 23.65 1.05
C ARG A 534 -7.22 22.47 1.92
N GLY A 535 -5.97 22.51 2.38
CA GLY A 535 -5.44 21.47 3.28
C GLY A 535 -6.08 21.52 4.68
N SER A 536 -6.11 20.39 5.39
CA SER A 536 -6.75 20.27 6.72
C SER A 536 -6.17 21.24 7.77
N LEU A 537 -4.89 21.62 7.63
CA LEU A 537 -4.24 22.60 8.50
C LEU A 537 -4.88 23.99 8.43
N ALA A 538 -5.62 24.31 7.36
CA ALA A 538 -6.38 25.56 7.28
C ALA A 538 -7.42 25.66 8.42
N GLY A 539 -7.93 24.53 8.91
CA GLY A 539 -8.83 24.51 10.07
C GLY A 539 -8.15 24.87 11.39
N LEU A 540 -6.81 24.82 11.48
CA LEU A 540 -6.04 25.18 12.67
C LEU A 540 -5.54 26.64 12.62
N LEU A 541 -5.81 27.35 11.54
CA LEU A 541 -5.34 28.71 11.29
C LEU A 541 -6.49 29.72 11.42
N PRO A 542 -6.20 31.01 11.65
CA PRO A 542 -7.21 32.05 11.89
C PRO A 542 -7.92 32.50 10.60
N TYR A 543 -8.31 31.56 9.75
CA TYR A 543 -9.05 31.84 8.51
C TYR A 543 -10.56 31.96 8.73
N ALA A 544 -11.09 31.35 9.79
CA ALA A 544 -12.49 31.45 10.18
C ALA A 544 -12.66 31.10 11.67
N ASP A 545 -13.78 31.51 12.24
CA ASP A 545 -14.26 31.01 13.54
C ASP A 545 -14.67 29.54 13.39
N ALA A 546 -13.89 28.64 14.00
CA ALA A 546 -14.10 27.20 13.91
C ALA A 546 -15.47 26.76 14.45
N ASN A 547 -15.90 27.34 15.56
CA ASN A 547 -17.17 27.02 16.22
C ASN A 547 -18.35 27.49 15.37
N ALA A 548 -18.28 28.71 14.82
CA ALA A 548 -19.31 29.23 13.92
C ALA A 548 -19.44 28.40 12.63
N VAL A 549 -18.32 27.99 12.03
CA VAL A 549 -18.33 27.14 10.83
C VAL A 549 -19.04 25.81 11.10
N VAL A 550 -18.81 25.18 12.26
CA VAL A 550 -19.50 23.92 12.61
C VAL A 550 -21.00 24.13 12.79
N LEU A 551 -21.42 25.25 13.39
CA LEU A 551 -22.85 25.58 13.47
C LEU A 551 -23.48 25.82 12.09
N GLU A 552 -22.76 26.47 11.17
CA GLU A 552 -23.23 26.66 9.77
C GLU A 552 -23.40 25.31 9.08
N MET A 553 -22.37 24.46 9.14
CA MET A 553 -22.37 23.13 8.54
C MET A 553 -23.46 22.21 9.12
N ALA A 554 -23.86 22.40 10.37
CA ALA A 554 -24.93 21.63 11.01
C ALA A 554 -26.23 21.69 10.19
N ASN A 555 -26.55 22.84 9.61
CA ASN A 555 -27.76 23.03 8.78
C ASN A 555 -27.69 22.24 7.46
N GLU A 556 -26.50 21.90 6.98
CA GLU A 556 -26.32 21.09 5.78
C GLU A 556 -26.28 19.58 6.09
N VAL A 557 -25.79 19.20 7.28
CA VAL A 557 -25.48 17.81 7.62
C VAL A 557 -26.56 17.14 8.46
N LEU A 558 -27.04 17.77 9.53
CA LEU A 558 -28.02 17.13 10.42
C LEU A 558 -29.36 16.79 9.73
N PRO A 559 -29.87 17.58 8.76
CA PRO A 559 -31.12 17.22 8.08
C PRO A 559 -31.03 16.01 7.14
N VAL A 560 -29.82 15.56 6.79
CA VAL A 560 -29.61 14.49 5.80
C VAL A 560 -29.03 13.21 6.40
N VAL A 561 -28.67 13.22 7.68
CA VAL A 561 -28.22 12.05 8.43
C VAL A 561 -29.38 11.58 9.30
N GLU A 562 -29.80 10.33 9.12
CA GLU A 562 -31.03 9.83 9.74
C GLU A 562 -30.78 9.11 11.07
N SER A 563 -29.74 8.28 11.12
CA SER A 563 -29.55 7.27 12.16
C SER A 563 -28.18 7.36 12.83
N VAL A 564 -27.14 7.76 12.09
CA VAL A 564 -25.77 7.79 12.61
C VAL A 564 -25.57 8.98 13.55
N PRO A 565 -25.02 8.77 14.76
CA PRO A 565 -24.73 9.85 15.69
C PRO A 565 -23.67 10.83 15.14
N VAL A 566 -23.99 12.12 15.17
CA VAL A 566 -23.10 13.20 14.71
C VAL A 566 -22.48 13.93 15.89
N LEU A 567 -21.15 14.03 15.91
CA LEU A 567 -20.36 14.77 16.90
C LEU A 567 -19.91 16.12 16.33
N ALA A 568 -19.94 17.17 17.15
CA ALA A 568 -19.44 18.49 16.76
C ALA A 568 -17.96 18.66 17.13
N GLY A 569 -17.15 19.14 16.20
CA GLY A 569 -15.83 19.68 16.47
C GLY A 569 -15.95 21.03 17.17
N VAL A 570 -15.56 21.11 18.43
CA VAL A 570 -15.62 22.33 19.22
C VAL A 570 -14.21 22.80 19.53
N CYS A 571 -13.91 24.06 19.23
CA CYS A 571 -12.72 24.73 19.70
C CYS A 571 -12.94 25.12 21.17
N GLY A 572 -12.52 24.24 22.09
CA GLY A 572 -12.77 24.41 23.53
C GLY A 572 -12.01 25.59 24.15
N THR A 573 -10.93 26.05 23.51
CA THR A 573 -10.11 27.19 23.97
C THR A 573 -10.54 28.54 23.39
N ASP A 574 -11.63 28.63 22.63
CA ASP A 574 -12.10 29.89 22.04
C ASP A 574 -12.38 30.93 23.13
N PRO A 575 -11.55 32.00 23.25
CA PRO A 575 -11.62 32.93 24.37
C PRO A 575 -12.82 33.88 24.28
N PHE A 576 -13.54 33.90 23.15
CA PHE A 576 -14.71 34.74 22.94
C PHE A 576 -16.02 34.02 23.26
N ARG A 577 -15.95 32.77 23.71
CA ARG A 577 -17.14 31.95 23.99
C ARG A 577 -17.19 31.49 25.43
N ARG A 578 -18.40 31.57 25.98
CA ARG A 578 -18.77 30.90 27.22
C ARG A 578 -19.16 29.46 26.92
N MET A 579 -18.23 28.52 27.14
CA MET A 579 -18.41 27.11 26.74
C MET A 579 -19.63 26.44 27.38
N ASP A 580 -19.99 26.82 28.61
CA ASP A 580 -21.20 26.37 29.29
C ASP A 580 -22.49 26.69 28.51
N TYR A 581 -22.56 27.85 27.86
CA TYR A 581 -23.69 28.23 27.00
C TYR A 581 -23.57 27.63 25.61
N PHE A 582 -22.35 27.62 25.06
CA PHE A 582 -22.12 27.11 23.71
C PHE A 582 -22.41 25.60 23.62
N LEU A 583 -22.01 24.80 24.61
CA LEU A 583 -22.31 23.37 24.63
C LEU A 583 -23.83 23.11 24.70
N LYS A 584 -24.59 23.90 25.46
CA LYS A 584 -26.07 23.84 25.46
C LYS A 584 -26.66 24.18 24.09
N GLN A 585 -26.05 25.15 23.38
CA GLN A 585 -26.44 25.48 22.01
C GLN A 585 -26.17 24.29 21.07
N VAL A 586 -24.98 23.70 21.10
CA VAL A 586 -24.60 22.52 20.30
C VAL A 586 -25.55 21.35 20.57
N GLU A 587 -25.87 21.10 21.84
CA GLU A 587 -26.83 20.10 22.28
C GLU A 587 -28.25 20.38 21.74
N SER A 588 -28.69 21.64 21.77
CA SER A 588 -30.01 22.04 21.27
C SER A 588 -30.17 21.91 19.75
N ILE A 589 -29.07 22.07 19.01
CA ILE A 589 -29.04 21.92 17.55
C ILE A 589 -29.16 20.44 17.13
N GLY A 590 -28.82 19.51 18.02
CA GLY A 590 -29.06 18.08 17.83
C GLY A 590 -27.80 17.22 17.69
N PHE A 591 -26.61 17.75 17.98
CA PHE A 591 -25.40 16.93 18.07
C PHE A 591 -25.44 15.95 19.26
N CYS A 592 -24.85 14.77 19.08
CA CYS A 592 -24.81 13.71 20.09
C CYS A 592 -23.68 13.86 21.11
N GLY A 593 -22.70 14.71 20.80
CA GLY A 593 -21.51 14.90 21.59
C GLY A 593 -20.54 15.84 20.90
N VAL A 594 -19.39 16.04 21.52
CA VAL A 594 -18.37 16.97 21.05
C VAL A 594 -17.00 16.31 21.01
N GLN A 595 -16.18 16.77 20.07
CA GLN A 595 -14.76 16.48 19.99
C GLN A 595 -14.00 17.81 20.04
N ASN A 596 -12.95 17.89 20.85
CA ASN A 596 -12.10 19.07 20.87
C ASN A 596 -11.35 19.22 19.54
N PHE A 597 -11.81 20.09 18.65
CA PHE A 597 -11.19 20.40 17.37
C PHE A 597 -11.61 21.79 16.88
N PRO A 598 -10.68 22.68 16.48
CA PRO A 598 -9.22 22.55 16.51
C PRO A 598 -8.67 22.25 17.91
N THR A 599 -7.77 21.28 17.99
CA THR A 599 -7.17 20.88 19.27
C THR A 599 -5.83 21.56 19.46
N MET A 600 -5.58 22.03 20.69
CA MET A 600 -4.29 22.58 21.07
C MET A 600 -3.20 21.50 21.18
N GLY A 601 -3.59 20.22 21.25
CA GLY A 601 -2.66 19.09 21.34
C GLY A 601 -1.82 18.85 20.09
N LEU A 602 -2.10 19.55 18.99
CA LEU A 602 -1.28 19.50 17.77
C LEU A 602 -0.17 20.57 17.73
N PHE A 603 -0.19 21.55 18.63
CA PHE A 603 0.88 22.54 18.72
C PHE A 603 1.97 22.04 19.67
N ASP A 604 3.25 22.29 19.33
CA ASP A 604 4.41 21.89 20.12
C ASP A 604 5.38 23.07 20.39
N GLY A 605 6.47 22.76 21.10
CA GLY A 605 7.55 23.70 21.40
C GLY A 605 7.12 24.96 22.17
N ASN A 606 7.83 26.06 21.91
CA ASN A 606 7.59 27.35 22.56
C ASN A 606 6.18 27.88 22.31
N PHE A 607 5.57 27.56 21.16
CA PHE A 607 4.23 28.03 20.84
C PHE A 607 3.19 27.38 21.75
N ARG A 608 3.27 26.04 21.94
CA ARG A 608 2.44 25.33 22.92
C ARG A 608 2.63 25.87 24.33
N GLN A 609 3.88 26.07 24.75
CA GLN A 609 4.18 26.59 26.08
C GLN A 609 3.52 27.94 26.32
N ASN A 610 3.62 28.88 25.38
CA ASN A 610 2.98 30.18 25.48
C ASN A 610 1.44 30.08 25.55
N LEU A 611 0.84 29.15 24.80
CA LEU A 611 -0.61 28.91 24.84
C LEU A 611 -1.03 28.35 26.20
N GLU A 612 -0.29 27.39 26.75
CA GLU A 612 -0.55 26.82 28.08
C GLU A 612 -0.38 27.85 29.19
N GLU A 613 0.68 28.67 29.16
CA GLU A 613 0.94 29.74 30.13
C GLU A 613 -0.14 30.83 30.13
N THR A 614 -0.83 31.01 29.00
CA THR A 614 -1.90 32.01 28.84
C THR A 614 -3.30 31.41 29.00
N GLY A 615 -3.43 30.16 29.46
CA GLY A 615 -4.72 29.51 29.71
C GLY A 615 -5.46 29.05 28.45
N MET A 616 -4.77 28.97 27.31
CA MET A 616 -5.24 28.40 26.04
C MET A 616 -4.61 27.01 25.80
N GLY A 617 -4.28 26.30 26.86
CA GLY A 617 -3.69 24.97 26.82
C GLY A 617 -4.70 23.86 26.52
N TYR A 618 -4.20 22.64 26.36
CA TYR A 618 -5.07 21.46 26.19
C TYR A 618 -5.92 21.19 27.44
N GLY A 619 -5.34 21.36 28.64
CA GLY A 619 -6.04 21.11 29.91
C GLY A 619 -7.19 22.07 30.20
N SER A 620 -7.18 23.29 29.64
CA SER A 620 -8.27 24.25 29.75
C SER A 620 -9.42 24.00 28.75
N ALA A 621 -9.18 23.16 27.73
CA ALA A 621 -10.18 22.81 26.72
C ALA A 621 -11.02 21.58 27.06
N CYS A 622 -10.52 20.74 27.98
CA CYS A 622 -11.19 19.56 28.52
C CYS A 622 -11.93 19.94 29.79
#